data_AF-A0A1Z9T526-F1
#
_entry.id   AF-A0A1Z9T526-F1
#
_cell.length_a   1.000
_cell.length_b   1.000
_cell.length_c   1.000
_cell.angle_alpha   90.00
_cell.angle_beta   90.00
_cell.angle_gamma   90.00
#
_symmetry.space_group_name_H-M   'P 1'
#
loop_
_entity.id
_entity.type
_entity.pdbx_description
1 polymer ?
#
loop_
_entity_poly.entity_id
_entity_poly.type
_entity_poly.pdbx_seq_one_letter_code
_entity_poly.pdbx_strand_id
1 'polypeptide(L)'
;MNKKILTTGWFEKLKDHKIETHIRSVFLQGLLVNKSLYKNKYFKKWQKFFFEWFQKLDKNKISPIDYCLNDLIKYDFDKIVIGINDSNNFKEIMNFNITDKNKMINFNINDTKLTDPRNWK
;
A
#
# COMPACT_ATOMS: atom_id res chain seq x y z
N MET A 1 -0.88 -1.50 -4.48
CA MET A 1 -1.80 -2.18 -3.55
C MET A 1 -2.95 -2.79 -4.35
N ASN A 2 -3.50 -3.94 -3.95
CA ASN A 2 -4.63 -4.53 -4.67
C ASN A 2 -5.91 -3.73 -4.36
N LYS A 3 -6.47 -3.10 -5.40
CA LYS A 3 -7.66 -2.23 -5.29
C LYS A 3 -8.89 -2.80 -6.00
N LYS A 4 -8.90 -4.10 -6.31
CA LYS A 4 -9.98 -4.74 -7.09
C LYS A 4 -11.37 -4.48 -6.51
N ILE A 5 -11.52 -4.50 -5.19
CA ILE A 5 -12.82 -4.26 -4.54
C ILE A 5 -13.41 -2.88 -4.90
N LEU A 6 -12.55 -1.87 -5.09
CA LEU A 6 -12.93 -0.52 -5.48
C LEU A 6 -13.31 -0.45 -6.96
N THR A 7 -12.56 -1.12 -7.83
CA THR A 7 -12.81 -1.10 -9.29
C THR A 7 -14.00 -1.95 -9.73
N THR A 8 -14.38 -2.95 -8.91
CA THR A 8 -15.48 -3.88 -9.24
C THR A 8 -16.87 -3.36 -8.86
N GLY A 9 -16.97 -2.22 -8.17
CA GLY A 9 -18.24 -1.70 -7.63
C GLY A 9 -18.75 -2.42 -6.37
N TRP A 10 -18.10 -3.50 -5.94
CA TRP A 10 -18.47 -4.19 -4.70
C TRP A 10 -18.32 -3.31 -3.47
N PHE A 11 -17.33 -2.43 -3.43
CA PHE A 11 -17.15 -1.51 -2.32
C PHE A 11 -18.39 -0.62 -2.11
N GLU A 12 -18.86 0.05 -3.17
CA GLU A 12 -20.07 0.88 -3.12
C GLU A 12 -21.29 0.08 -2.68
N LYS A 13 -21.46 -1.14 -3.22
CA LYS A 13 -22.56 -2.02 -2.83
C LYS A 13 -22.54 -2.38 -1.34
N LEU A 14 -21.37 -2.59 -0.74
CA LEU A 14 -21.25 -2.84 0.70
C LEU A 14 -21.63 -1.61 1.51
N LYS A 15 -21.18 -0.42 1.09
CA LYS A 15 -21.51 0.85 1.75
C LYS A 15 -23.00 1.18 1.65
N ASP A 16 -23.64 0.93 0.52
CA ASP A 16 -25.10 1.10 0.33
C ASP A 16 -25.91 0.23 1.30
N HIS A 17 -25.39 -0.95 1.64
CA HIS A 17 -26.01 -1.86 2.62
C HIS A 17 -25.58 -1.56 4.06
N LYS A 18 -24.87 -0.45 4.30
CA LYS A 18 -24.34 -0.06 5.62
C LYS A 18 -23.46 -1.14 6.26
N ILE A 19 -22.74 -1.90 5.43
CA ILE A 19 -21.81 -2.92 5.88
C ILE A 19 -20.48 -2.25 6.21
N GLU A 20 -19.97 -2.51 7.42
CA GLU A 20 -18.67 -2.03 7.86
C GLU A 20 -17.53 -2.68 7.05
N THR A 21 -16.61 -1.86 6.55
CA THR A 21 -15.51 -2.27 5.66
C THR A 21 -14.17 -2.04 6.33
N HIS A 22 -13.44 -3.13 6.53
CA HIS A 22 -12.09 -3.10 7.08
C HIS A 22 -11.08 -3.49 6.00
N ILE A 23 -10.01 -2.71 5.89
CA ILE A 23 -8.90 -3.04 5.00
C ILE A 23 -7.66 -3.44 5.77
N ARG A 24 -6.88 -4.34 5.16
CA ARG A 24 -5.65 -4.89 5.74
C ARG A 24 -4.59 -5.06 4.65
N SER A 25 -3.36 -5.41 5.07
CA SER A 25 -2.24 -5.68 4.16
C SER A 25 -1.89 -4.48 3.26
N VAL A 26 -2.06 -3.27 3.78
CA VAL A 26 -1.90 -1.99 3.04
C VAL A 26 -0.48 -1.79 2.50
N PHE A 27 0.52 -2.41 3.14
CA PHE A 27 1.93 -2.36 2.75
C PHE A 27 2.40 -3.53 1.88
N LEU A 28 1.50 -4.38 1.37
CA LEU A 28 1.81 -5.56 0.56
C LEU A 28 2.85 -6.49 1.24
N GLN A 29 2.51 -7.03 2.41
CA GLN A 29 3.41 -7.87 3.23
C GLN A 29 4.75 -7.18 3.54
N GLY A 30 4.74 -5.86 3.67
CA GLY A 30 5.93 -5.07 3.95
C GLY A 30 6.75 -4.65 2.72
N LEU A 31 6.45 -5.14 1.51
CA LEU A 31 7.20 -4.79 0.30
C LEU A 31 7.25 -3.29 0.02
N LEU A 32 6.19 -2.57 0.38
CA LEU A 32 6.09 -1.14 0.15
C LEU A 32 6.81 -0.30 1.22
N VAL A 33 7.18 -0.88 2.36
CA VAL A 33 7.80 -0.14 3.47
C VAL A 33 9.21 -0.66 3.81
N ASN A 34 9.62 -1.77 3.20
CA ASN A 34 10.93 -2.37 3.45
C ASN A 34 11.72 -2.55 2.13
N LYS A 35 12.73 -1.69 1.93
CA LYS A 35 13.61 -1.70 0.74
C LYS A 35 14.46 -2.98 0.60
N SER A 36 14.55 -3.84 1.62
CA SER A 36 15.28 -5.11 1.50
C SER A 36 14.43 -6.22 0.88
N LEU A 37 13.11 -6.23 1.13
CA LEU A 37 12.25 -7.36 0.73
C LEU A 37 12.16 -7.54 -0.78
N TYR A 38 12.06 -6.45 -1.53
CA TYR A 38 11.95 -6.53 -3.00
C TYR A 38 13.24 -7.04 -3.66
N LYS A 39 14.36 -7.10 -2.94
CA LYS A 39 15.63 -7.63 -3.45
C LYS A 39 15.68 -9.16 -3.44
N ASN A 40 14.73 -9.83 -2.78
CA ASN A 40 14.64 -11.28 -2.81
C ASN A 40 14.49 -11.82 -4.24
N LYS A 41 15.01 -13.03 -4.48
CA LYS A 41 15.06 -13.67 -5.81
C LYS A 41 13.68 -13.76 -6.47
N TYR A 42 12.63 -14.04 -5.68
CA TYR A 42 11.26 -14.09 -6.18
C TYR A 42 10.83 -12.79 -6.86
N PHE A 43 11.20 -11.64 -6.30
CA PHE A 43 10.76 -10.34 -6.80
C PHE A 43 11.62 -9.79 -7.93
N LYS A 44 12.60 -10.55 -8.45
CA LYS A 44 13.52 -10.10 -9.51
C LYS A 44 12.81 -9.46 -10.70
N LYS A 45 11.63 -9.99 -11.09
CA LYS A 45 10.80 -9.43 -12.16
C LYS A 45 10.36 -7.98 -11.91
N TRP A 46 10.07 -7.62 -10.65
CA TRP A 46 9.55 -6.30 -10.26
C TRP A 46 10.60 -5.41 -9.58
N GLN A 47 11.86 -5.86 -9.46
CA GLN A 47 12.92 -5.12 -8.78
C GLN A 47 13.12 -3.71 -9.34
N LYS A 48 13.19 -3.57 -10.67
CA LYS A 48 13.33 -2.26 -11.33
C LYS A 48 12.18 -1.34 -10.97
N PHE A 49 10.94 -1.85 -11.01
CA PHE A 49 9.76 -1.08 -10.65
C PHE A 49 9.82 -0.59 -9.19
N PHE A 50 10.12 -1.47 -8.24
CA PHE A 50 10.18 -1.07 -6.82
C PHE A 50 11.30 -0.06 -6.57
N PHE A 51 12.46 -0.26 -7.20
CA PHE A 51 13.57 0.68 -7.14
C PHE A 51 13.16 2.07 -7.64
N GLU A 52 12.57 2.16 -8.83
CA GLU A 52 12.09 3.42 -9.40
C GLU A 52 11.01 4.07 -8.54
N TRP A 53 10.10 3.26 -7.98
CA TRP A 53 9.05 3.77 -7.09
C TRP A 53 9.63 4.36 -5.80
N PHE A 54 10.52 3.65 -5.11
CA PHE A 54 11.19 4.17 -3.91
C PHE A 54 12.01 5.42 -4.22
N GLN A 55 12.75 5.44 -5.33
CA GLN A 55 13.49 6.65 -5.75
C GLN A 55 12.56 7.85 -5.98
N LYS A 56 11.40 7.62 -6.60
CA LYS A 56 10.45 8.69 -6.87
C LYS A 56 9.79 9.20 -5.58
N LEU A 57 9.53 8.34 -4.60
CA LEU A 57 9.09 8.74 -3.27
C LEU A 57 10.16 9.60 -2.56
N ASP A 58 11.40 9.13 -2.55
CA ASP A 58 12.53 9.83 -1.94
C ASP A 58 12.70 11.23 -2.56
N LYS A 59 12.63 11.33 -3.91
CA LYS A 59 12.70 12.61 -4.65
C LYS A 59 11.59 13.60 -4.25
N ASN A 60 10.39 13.09 -3.95
CA ASN A 60 9.24 13.91 -3.55
C ASN A 60 9.14 14.14 -2.04
N LYS A 61 10.10 13.61 -1.25
CA LYS A 61 10.11 13.65 0.22
C LYS A 61 8.83 13.05 0.83
N ILE A 62 8.35 11.95 0.25
CA ILE A 62 7.18 11.21 0.75
C ILE A 62 7.68 9.91 1.37
N SER A 63 7.34 9.64 2.63
CA SER A 63 7.66 8.35 3.21
C SER A 63 6.77 7.25 2.59
N PRO A 64 7.24 6.00 2.48
CA PRO A 64 6.41 4.94 1.92
C PRO A 64 5.14 4.64 2.74
N ILE A 65 5.19 4.84 4.05
CA ILE A 65 4.02 4.76 4.95
C ILE A 65 3.04 5.87 4.59
N ASP A 66 3.52 7.11 4.48
CA ASP A 66 2.68 8.25 4.10
C ASP A 66 2.01 8.04 2.76
N TYR A 67 2.76 7.54 1.77
CA TYR A 67 2.20 7.24 0.47
C TYR A 67 1.05 6.23 0.55
N CYS A 68 1.26 5.10 1.23
CA CYS A 68 0.28 4.02 1.29
C CYS A 68 -1.00 4.44 2.04
N LEU A 69 -0.86 5.19 3.13
CA LEU A 69 -2.01 5.64 3.91
C LEU A 69 -2.75 6.80 3.23
N ASN A 70 -2.06 7.77 2.62
CA ASN A 70 -2.71 8.82 1.83
C ASN A 70 -3.47 8.24 0.62
N ASP A 71 -2.96 7.17 0.01
CA ASP A 71 -3.66 6.49 -1.10
C ASP A 71 -4.99 5.86 -0.66
N LEU A 72 -5.15 5.58 0.63
CA LEU A 72 -6.32 4.94 1.23
C LEU A 72 -7.33 5.93 1.80
N ILE A 73 -6.86 7.03 2.40
CA ILE A 73 -7.70 8.06 3.04
C ILE A 73 -8.75 8.66 2.10
N LYS A 74 -8.52 8.60 0.79
CA LYS A 74 -9.49 9.07 -0.22
C LYS A 74 -10.74 8.19 -0.37
N TYR A 75 -10.78 7.03 0.28
CA TYR A 75 -11.90 6.10 0.24
C TYR A 75 -12.54 5.98 1.63
N ASP A 76 -13.85 5.74 1.65
CA ASP A 76 -14.65 5.68 2.88
C ASP A 76 -14.58 4.32 3.59
N PHE A 77 -13.37 3.85 3.87
CA PHE A 77 -13.14 2.64 4.66
C PHE A 77 -13.35 2.94 6.15
N ASP A 78 -14.04 2.04 6.85
CA ASP A 78 -14.39 2.23 8.26
C ASP A 78 -13.21 2.00 9.19
N LYS A 79 -12.32 1.04 8.85
CA LYS A 79 -11.08 0.75 9.60
C LYS A 79 -9.93 0.33 8.70
N ILE A 80 -8.71 0.65 9.14
CA ILE A 80 -7.46 0.16 8.58
C ILE A 80 -6.74 -0.68 9.64
N VAL A 81 -6.48 -1.95 9.32
CA VAL A 81 -5.75 -2.88 10.17
C VAL A 81 -4.30 -2.93 9.72
N ILE A 82 -3.38 -2.57 10.63
CA ILE A 82 -1.94 -2.51 10.37
C ILE A 82 -1.20 -3.44 11.34
N GLY A 83 -0.42 -4.36 10.80
CA GLY A 83 0.53 -5.15 11.58
C GLY A 83 1.83 -4.37 11.77
N ILE A 84 2.38 -4.41 12.98
CA ILE A 84 3.66 -3.77 13.34
C ILE A 84 4.67 -4.84 13.75
N ASN A 85 5.94 -4.63 13.40
CA ASN A 85 7.02 -5.54 13.81
C ASN A 85 7.71 -5.07 15.09
N ASP A 86 7.81 -3.76 15.30
CA ASP A 86 8.49 -3.15 16.44
C ASP A 86 7.91 -1.78 16.81
N SER A 87 8.40 -1.21 17.92
CA SER A 87 7.97 0.09 18.42
C SER A 87 8.32 1.26 17.49
N ASN A 88 9.34 1.11 16.63
CA ASN A 88 9.73 2.17 15.71
C ASN A 88 8.73 2.24 14.55
N ASN A 89 8.33 1.12 13.96
CA ASN A 89 7.26 1.09 12.97
C ASN A 89 5.96 1.68 13.53
N PHE A 90 5.62 1.37 14.79
CA PHE A 90 4.45 1.96 15.44
C PHE A 90 4.55 3.49 15.51
N LYS A 91 5.70 4.04 15.93
CA LYS A 91 5.93 5.49 15.96
C LYS A 91 5.84 6.12 14.57
N GLU A 92 6.38 5.48 13.54
CA GLU A 92 6.30 5.97 12.15
C GLU A 92 4.85 6.06 11.67
N ILE A 93 4.03 5.04 11.96
CA ILE A 93 2.60 5.03 11.61
C ILE A 93 1.85 6.13 12.36
N MET A 94 2.13 6.30 13.66
CA MET A 94 1.49 7.34 14.48
C MET A 94 1.88 8.77 14.06
N ASN A 95 3.08 8.94 13.48
CA ASN A 95 3.57 10.21 12.95
C ASN A 95 3.28 10.40 11.45
N PHE A 96 2.35 9.61 10.91
CA PHE A 96 1.88 9.72 9.53
C PHE A 96 1.47 11.16 9.18
N ASN A 97 1.86 11.62 7.99
CA ASN A 97 1.53 12.94 7.48
C ASN A 97 0.64 12.89 6.24
N ILE A 98 -0.40 13.72 6.24
CA ILE A 98 -1.22 13.94 5.06
C ILE A 98 -0.34 14.62 4.00
N THR A 99 -0.23 13.97 2.84
CA THR A 99 0.58 14.44 1.72
C THR A 99 -0.32 15.13 0.71
N ASP A 100 0.17 16.20 0.09
CA ASP A 100 -0.52 16.87 -1.02
C ASP A 100 -0.80 15.87 -2.15
N LYS A 101 -2.07 15.80 -2.58
CA LYS A 101 -2.54 14.95 -3.68
C LYS A 101 -1.72 15.13 -4.95
N ASN A 102 -1.23 16.35 -5.22
CA ASN A 102 -0.41 16.65 -6.40
C ASN A 102 0.94 15.92 -6.41
N LYS A 103 1.44 15.53 -5.22
CA LYS A 103 2.69 14.78 -5.09
C LYS A 103 2.46 13.27 -5.14
N MET A 104 1.21 12.80 -5.12
CA MET A 104 0.91 11.37 -5.22
C MET A 104 1.27 10.85 -6.61
N ILE A 105 2.19 9.90 -6.63
CA ILE A 105 2.64 9.21 -7.83
C ILE A 105 1.63 8.11 -8.17
N ASN A 106 1.38 7.84 -9.44
CA ASN A 106 0.58 6.68 -9.82
C ASN A 106 1.34 5.37 -9.52
N PHE A 107 0.85 4.57 -8.58
CA PHE A 107 1.32 3.21 -8.31
C PHE A 107 0.27 2.23 -8.79
N ASN A 108 0.47 1.69 -9.99
CA ASN A 108 -0.42 0.69 -10.55
C ASN A 108 0.36 -0.57 -10.94
N ILE A 109 0.21 -1.64 -10.15
CA ILE A 109 0.61 -2.98 -10.55
C ILE A 109 -0.61 -3.89 -10.50
N ASN A 110 -0.97 -4.41 -11.66
CA ASN A 110 -2.03 -5.40 -11.84
C ASN A 110 -1.49 -6.81 -12.13
N ASP A 111 -0.32 -7.14 -11.58
CA ASP A 111 0.25 -8.48 -11.66
C ASP A 111 -0.16 -9.30 -10.43
N THR A 112 -0.98 -10.34 -10.63
CA THR A 112 -1.45 -11.23 -9.56
C THR A 112 -0.32 -12.03 -8.92
N LYS A 113 0.78 -12.30 -9.64
CA LYS A 113 1.95 -12.96 -9.06
C LYS A 113 2.63 -12.07 -8.01
N LEU A 114 2.58 -10.74 -8.18
CA LEU A 114 3.07 -9.81 -7.16
C LEU A 114 2.03 -9.54 -6.07
N THR A 115 0.80 -9.26 -6.47
CA THR A 115 -0.21 -8.69 -5.57
C THR A 115 -0.90 -9.72 -4.67
N ASP A 116 -0.78 -11.01 -4.99
CA ASP A 116 -1.30 -12.10 -4.17
C ASP A 116 -0.13 -12.87 -3.52
N PRO A 117 0.09 -12.71 -2.21
CA PRO A 117 1.17 -13.38 -1.50
C PRO A 117 1.14 -14.92 -1.60
N ARG A 118 -0.01 -15.52 -1.91
CA ARG A 118 -0.12 -16.98 -2.10
C ARG A 118 0.65 -17.47 -3.33
N ASN A 119 1.00 -16.57 -4.24
CA ASN A 119 1.80 -16.88 -5.43
C ASN A 119 3.31 -16.76 -5.18
N TRP A 120 3.74 -16.32 -4.00
CA TRP A 120 5.16 -16.10 -3.68
C TRP A 120 5.83 -17.43 -3.34
N LYS A 121 6.68 -17.92 -4.25
CA LYS A 121 7.33 -19.24 -4.20
C LYS A 121 8.82 -19.15 -4.47
#